data_AF-A3WW59-F1
#
_entry.id   AF-A3WW59-F1
#
_cell.length_a   1.000
_cell.length_b   1.000
_cell.length_c   1.000
_cell.angle_alpha   90.00
_cell.angle_beta   90.00
_cell.angle_gamma   90.00
#
_symmetry.space_group_name_H-M   'P 1'
#
loop_
_entity.id
_entity.type
_entity.pdbx_description
1 polymer ?
#
loop_
_entity_poly.entity_id
_entity_poly.type
_entity_poly.pdbx_seq_one_letter_code
_entity_poly.pdbx_strand_id
1 'polypeptide(L)'
;MVFLIAAIPIVPAQAMSRHVAVSAGSFFAAASRCEQQNLITPGQTDELLTALDAYLSKSDKINMAAGRARGTKDSQVFVEAEKKWVSFTPDATSCYRVQGVLDDYRAQLGH
;
A
#
# COMPACT_ATOMS: atom_id res chain seq x y z
N MET A 1 29.67 17.52 -31.39
CA MET A 1 29.25 17.00 -30.07
C MET A 1 28.05 16.12 -30.30
N VAL A 2 28.19 14.80 -30.12
CA VAL A 2 27.12 13.82 -30.33
C VAL A 2 26.36 13.69 -29.01
N PHE A 3 25.12 14.15 -28.96
CA PHE A 3 24.22 13.92 -27.83
C PHE A 3 23.67 12.49 -27.94
N LEU A 4 24.20 11.59 -27.11
CA LEU A 4 23.57 10.29 -26.87
C LEU A 4 22.33 10.55 -26.00
N ILE A 5 21.15 10.50 -26.62
CA ILE A 5 19.88 10.38 -25.89
C ILE A 5 19.85 8.94 -25.36
N ALA A 6 20.27 8.76 -24.12
CA ALA A 6 20.07 7.51 -23.40
C ALA A 6 18.56 7.36 -23.17
N ALA A 7 17.90 6.61 -24.07
CA ALA A 7 16.56 6.11 -23.83
C ALA A 7 16.63 5.18 -22.62
N ILE A 8 16.23 5.67 -21.45
CA ILE A 8 16.02 4.83 -20.27
C ILE A 8 14.87 3.90 -20.66
N PRO A 9 15.09 2.58 -20.79
CA PRO A 9 13.98 1.67 -20.99
C PRO A 9 13.11 1.78 -19.74
N ILE A 10 11.89 2.26 -19.91
CA ILE A 10 10.83 2.18 -18.91
C ILE A 10 10.51 0.69 -18.81
N VAL A 11 11.31 -0.03 -18.01
CA VAL A 11 11.03 -1.42 -17.69
C VAL A 11 9.65 -1.39 -17.04
N PRO A 12 8.65 -2.13 -17.55
CA PRO A 12 7.37 -2.20 -16.87
C PRO A 12 7.66 -2.64 -15.43
N ALA A 13 7.19 -1.87 -14.46
CA ALA A 13 7.35 -2.19 -13.05
C ALA A 13 6.99 -3.68 -12.89
N GLN A 14 7.97 -4.50 -12.51
CA GLN A 14 7.76 -5.93 -12.40
C GLN A 14 6.62 -6.13 -11.41
N ALA A 15 5.59 -6.87 -11.83
CA ALA A 15 4.43 -7.12 -10.98
C ALA A 15 4.89 -7.69 -9.64
N MET A 16 4.31 -7.18 -8.56
CA MET A 16 4.66 -7.63 -7.21
C MET A 16 4.34 -9.11 -7.05
N SER A 17 5.02 -9.78 -6.12
CA SER A 17 4.58 -11.11 -5.70
C SER A 17 3.15 -11.02 -5.15
N ARG A 18 2.36 -12.08 -5.32
CA ARG A 18 0.98 -12.14 -4.79
C ARG A 18 0.94 -11.79 -3.29
N HIS A 19 1.89 -12.29 -2.52
CA HIS A 19 1.95 -12.07 -1.07
C HIS A 19 2.27 -10.62 -0.72
N VAL A 20 3.17 -9.97 -1.46
CA VAL A 20 3.47 -8.53 -1.30
C VAL A 20 2.24 -7.69 -1.62
N ALA A 21 1.56 -7.96 -2.74
CA ALA A 21 0.36 -7.22 -3.12
C ALA A 21 -0.79 -7.41 -2.10
N VAL A 22 -1.01 -8.63 -1.61
CA VAL A 22 -1.99 -8.90 -0.55
C VAL A 22 -1.62 -8.18 0.75
N SER A 23 -0.33 -8.17 1.13
CA SER A 23 0.18 -7.45 2.29
C SER A 23 -0.13 -5.95 2.18
N ALA A 24 0.27 -5.32 1.07
CA ALA A 24 0.00 -3.90 0.80
C ALA A 24 -1.50 -3.58 0.86
N GLY A 25 -2.36 -4.40 0.23
CA GLY A 25 -3.80 -4.25 0.30
C GLY A 25 -4.35 -4.29 1.74
N SER A 26 -3.91 -5.27 2.53
CA SER A 26 -4.33 -5.40 3.93
C SER A 26 -3.83 -4.25 4.81
N PHE A 27 -2.65 -3.70 4.50
CA PHE A 27 -2.11 -2.52 5.16
C PHE A 27 -2.99 -1.29 4.88
N PHE A 28 -3.42 -1.07 3.62
CA PHE A 28 -4.36 0.02 3.32
C PHE A 28 -5.72 -0.14 4.01
N ALA A 29 -6.17 -1.37 4.28
CA ALA A 29 -7.33 -1.59 5.14
C ALA A 29 -7.08 -1.11 6.58
N ALA A 30 -5.90 -1.41 7.15
CA ALA A 30 -5.52 -0.93 8.47
C ALA A 30 -5.42 0.61 8.52
N ALA A 31 -4.87 1.24 7.48
CA ALA A 31 -4.84 2.69 7.32
C ALA A 31 -6.24 3.31 7.30
N SER A 32 -7.16 2.75 6.51
CA SER A 32 -8.56 3.19 6.50
C SER A 32 -9.22 3.07 7.89
N ARG A 33 -8.88 2.05 8.68
CA ARG A 33 -9.38 1.92 10.06
C ARG A 33 -8.81 3.02 10.97
N CYS A 34 -7.53 3.33 10.85
CA CYS A 34 -6.92 4.44 11.60
C CYS A 34 -7.56 5.79 11.27
N GLU A 35 -7.88 6.03 9.98
CA GLU A 35 -8.61 7.23 9.55
C GLU A 35 -10.02 7.29 10.13
N GLN A 36 -10.77 6.17 10.11
CA GLN A 36 -12.12 6.10 10.69
C GLN A 36 -12.14 6.41 12.20
N GLN A 37 -11.05 6.11 12.90
CA GLN A 37 -10.87 6.44 14.32
C GLN A 37 -10.30 7.84 14.55
N ASN A 38 -10.05 8.62 13.49
CA ASN A 38 -9.39 9.93 13.53
C ASN A 38 -8.02 9.90 14.21
N LEU A 39 -7.31 8.78 14.12
CA LEU A 39 -5.96 8.62 14.67
C LEU A 39 -4.87 9.04 13.67
N ILE A 40 -5.24 9.18 12.40
CA ILE A 40 -4.43 9.76 11.31
C ILE A 40 -5.34 10.60 10.40
N THR A 41 -4.75 11.40 9.51
CA THR A 41 -5.50 12.28 8.58
C THR A 41 -6.50 11.48 7.73
N PRO A 42 -7.80 11.81 7.75
CA PRO A 42 -8.81 11.11 6.93
C PRO A 42 -8.64 11.35 5.42
N GLY A 43 -8.97 10.35 4.60
CA GLY A 43 -9.00 10.43 3.12
C GLY A 43 -7.65 10.16 2.44
N GLN A 44 -6.59 10.20 3.23
CA GLN A 44 -5.20 10.12 2.81
C GLN A 44 -4.85 8.77 2.15
N THR A 45 -5.49 7.69 2.62
CA THR A 45 -5.35 6.32 2.12
C THR A 45 -5.88 6.18 0.70
N ASP A 46 -7.07 6.72 0.43
CA ASP A 46 -7.72 6.59 -0.87
C ASP A 46 -7.07 7.50 -1.92
N GLU A 47 -6.59 8.68 -1.51
CA GLU A 47 -5.75 9.54 -2.35
C GLU A 47 -4.48 8.80 -2.80
N LEU A 48 -3.77 8.19 -1.86
CA LEU A 48 -2.53 7.47 -2.16
C LEU A 48 -2.79 6.24 -3.05
N LEU A 49 -3.86 5.49 -2.80
CA LEU A 49 -4.23 4.36 -3.67
C LEU A 49 -4.57 4.81 -5.09
N THR A 50 -5.20 5.97 -5.24
CA THR A 50 -5.48 6.56 -6.55
C THR A 50 -4.17 6.93 -7.26
N ALA A 51 -3.22 7.53 -6.55
CA ALA A 51 -1.91 7.88 -7.10
C ALA A 51 -1.10 6.63 -7.51
N LEU A 52 -1.22 5.53 -6.74
CA LEU A 52 -0.56 4.26 -7.06
C LEU A 52 -1.15 3.56 -8.29
N ASP A 53 -2.40 3.83 -8.68
CA ASP A 53 -3.12 3.04 -9.70
C ASP A 53 -2.39 2.96 -11.05
N ALA A 54 -1.67 4.03 -11.44
CA ALA A 54 -0.89 4.09 -12.68
C ALA A 54 0.37 3.19 -12.66
N TYR A 55 0.87 2.84 -11.47
CA TYR A 55 2.11 2.06 -11.27
C TYR A 55 1.83 0.57 -11.01
N LEU A 56 0.57 0.21 -10.75
CA LEU A 56 0.18 -1.15 -10.41
C LEU A 56 -0.20 -1.95 -11.65
N SER A 57 0.35 -3.16 -11.77
CA SER A 57 -0.13 -4.11 -12.78
C SER A 57 -1.56 -4.57 -12.47
N LYS A 58 -2.26 -5.13 -13.45
CA LYS A 58 -3.61 -5.70 -13.24
C LYS A 58 -3.63 -6.74 -12.10
N SER A 59 -2.60 -7.59 -12.02
CA SER A 59 -2.47 -8.57 -10.95
C SER A 59 -2.27 -7.94 -9.58
N ASP A 60 -1.49 -6.85 -9.50
CA ASP A 60 -1.28 -6.13 -8.25
C ASP A 60 -2.60 -5.56 -7.73
N LYS A 61 -3.37 -4.90 -8.59
CA LYS A 61 -4.69 -4.34 -8.25
C LYS A 61 -5.63 -5.42 -7.71
N ILE A 62 -5.71 -6.58 -8.37
CA ILE A 62 -6.56 -7.69 -7.93
C ILE A 62 -6.12 -8.22 -6.55
N ASN A 63 -4.82 -8.45 -6.36
CA ASN A 63 -4.29 -9.01 -5.13
C ASN A 63 -4.36 -8.02 -3.96
N MET A 64 -4.09 -6.73 -4.21
CA MET A 64 -4.28 -5.66 -3.25
C MET A 64 -5.75 -5.51 -2.86
N ALA A 65 -6.68 -5.54 -3.82
CA ALA A 65 -8.11 -5.53 -3.53
C ALA A 65 -8.53 -6.71 -2.65
N ALA A 66 -8.03 -7.92 -2.93
CA ALA A 66 -8.28 -9.10 -2.11
C ALA A 66 -7.72 -8.94 -0.68
N GLY A 67 -6.50 -8.41 -0.55
CA GLY A 67 -5.87 -8.09 0.72
C GLY A 67 -6.67 -7.06 1.53
N ARG A 68 -7.08 -5.96 0.87
CA ARG A 68 -7.88 -4.88 1.47
C ARG A 68 -9.24 -5.39 1.93
N ALA A 69 -9.94 -6.14 1.08
CA ALA A 69 -11.25 -6.69 1.40
C ALA A 69 -11.21 -7.58 2.64
N ARG A 70 -10.23 -8.50 2.72
CA ARG A 70 -10.07 -9.36 3.88
C ARG A 70 -9.63 -8.59 5.13
N GLY A 71 -8.66 -7.69 5.00
CA GLY A 71 -8.19 -6.89 6.12
C GLY A 71 -9.28 -6.01 6.73
N THR A 72 -10.15 -5.44 5.89
CA THR A 72 -11.33 -4.68 6.34
C THR A 72 -12.33 -5.56 7.07
N LYS A 73 -12.64 -6.74 6.50
CA LYS A 73 -13.64 -7.67 7.04
C LYS A 73 -13.21 -8.25 8.38
N ASP A 74 -11.98 -8.74 8.46
CA ASP A 74 -11.50 -9.52 9.61
C ASP A 74 -10.70 -8.66 10.60
N SER A 75 -10.44 -7.39 10.28
CA SER A 75 -9.53 -6.49 11.03
C SER A 75 -8.14 -7.09 11.20
N GLN A 76 -7.54 -7.51 10.07
CA GLN A 76 -6.24 -8.17 10.03
C GLN A 76 -5.30 -7.56 8.99
N VAL A 77 -4.00 -7.65 9.25
CA VAL A 77 -2.93 -7.33 8.29
C VAL A 77 -2.20 -8.62 7.93
N PHE A 78 -1.92 -8.81 6.65
CA PHE A 78 -1.10 -9.91 6.17
C PHE A 78 0.39 -9.54 6.26
N VAL A 79 1.13 -10.25 7.09
CA VAL A 79 2.58 -10.08 7.28
C VAL A 79 3.30 -10.95 6.26
N GLU A 80 3.88 -10.33 5.24
CA GLU A 80 4.50 -11.02 4.09
C GLU A 80 5.63 -11.96 4.52
N ALA A 81 6.56 -11.47 5.36
CA ALA A 81 7.72 -12.24 5.83
C ALA A 81 7.32 -13.53 6.58
N GLU A 82 6.17 -13.51 7.25
CA GLU A 82 5.65 -14.64 8.03
C GLU A 82 4.56 -15.42 7.27
N LYS A 83 4.14 -14.92 6.11
CA LYS A 83 3.05 -15.45 5.28
C LYS A 83 1.75 -15.71 6.07
N LYS A 84 1.47 -14.87 7.06
CA LYS A 84 0.35 -15.07 7.99
C LYS A 84 -0.49 -13.81 8.17
N TRP A 85 -1.75 -14.01 8.54
CA TRP A 85 -2.64 -12.93 8.95
C TRP A 85 -2.51 -12.67 10.44
N VAL A 86 -2.40 -11.40 10.82
CA VAL A 86 -2.27 -10.95 12.20
C VAL A 86 -3.38 -9.95 12.48
N SER A 87 -4.03 -10.07 13.64
CA SER A 87 -5.05 -9.11 14.07
C SER A 87 -4.47 -7.71 14.19
N PHE A 88 -5.22 -6.73 13.70
CA PHE A 88 -4.87 -5.33 13.77
C PHE A 88 -5.89 -4.61 14.66
N THR A 89 -5.39 -3.94 15.70
CA THR A 89 -6.20 -3.06 16.54
C THR A 89 -5.77 -1.62 16.28
N PRO A 90 -6.68 -0.72 15.84
CA PRO A 90 -6.34 0.68 15.65
C PRO A 90 -6.20 1.35 17.01
N ASP A 91 -4.97 1.67 17.38
CA ASP A 91 -4.61 2.48 18.55
C ASP A 91 -3.56 3.53 18.14
N ALA A 92 -3.26 4.48 19.01
CA ALA A 92 -2.34 5.57 18.68
C ALA A 92 -0.95 5.07 18.22
N THR A 93 -0.45 3.97 18.79
CA THR A 93 0.87 3.42 18.46
C THR A 93 0.85 2.70 17.12
N SER A 94 -0.15 1.85 16.90
CA SER A 94 -0.29 1.10 15.65
C SER A 94 -0.56 2.05 14.47
N CYS A 95 -1.41 3.06 14.68
CA CYS A 95 -1.74 4.04 13.66
C CYS A 95 -0.58 5.01 13.36
N TYR A 96 0.26 5.35 14.34
CA TYR A 96 1.51 6.09 14.08
C TYR A 96 2.46 5.32 13.16
N ARG A 97 2.60 4.00 13.35
CA ARG A 97 3.42 3.16 12.46
C ARG A 97 2.84 3.07 11.06
N VAL A 98 1.52 2.98 10.97
CA VAL A 98 0.80 3.01 9.69
C VAL A 98 1.03 4.36 8.99
N GLN A 99 0.96 5.49 9.70
CA GLN A 99 1.27 6.80 9.13
C GLN A 99 2.67 6.83 8.53
N GLY A 100 3.69 6.36 9.25
CA GLY A 100 5.05 6.34 8.73
C GLY A 100 5.20 5.57 7.40
N VAL A 101 4.51 4.44 7.26
CA VAL A 101 4.53 3.69 5.99
C VAL A 101 3.76 4.42 4.88
N LEU A 102 2.65 5.11 5.17
CA LEU A 102 1.96 5.95 4.18
C LEU A 102 2.87 7.10 3.70
N ASP A 103 3.63 7.69 4.62
CA ASP A 103 4.58 8.76 4.30
C ASP A 103 5.72 8.25 3.42
N ASP A 104 6.23 7.05 3.68
CA ASP A 104 7.22 6.39 2.81
C ASP A 104 6.70 6.18 1.38
N TYR A 105 5.45 5.73 1.23
CA TYR A 105 4.82 5.59 -0.09
C TYR A 105 4.72 6.93 -0.82
N ARG A 106 4.31 8.00 -0.13
CA ARG A 106 4.22 9.34 -0.71
C ARG A 106 5.58 9.86 -1.15
N ALA A 107 6.59 9.72 -0.30
CA ALA A 107 7.96 10.10 -0.62
C ALA A 107 8.49 9.39 -1.86
N GLN A 108 8.16 8.11 -2.04
CA GLN A 108 8.53 7.34 -3.23
C GLN A 108 7.82 7.81 -4.51
N LEU A 109 6.60 8.34 -4.40
CA LEU A 109 5.85 8.91 -5.51
C LEU A 109 6.24 10.38 -5.79
N GLY A 110 7.06 11.00 -4.94
CA GLY A 110 7.44 12.41 -5.05
C GLY A 110 6.34 13.39 -4.60
N HIS A 111 5.43 12.93 -3.73
CA HIS A 111 4.37 13.73 -3.11
C HIS A 111 4.70 14.13 -1.68
#